data_AF-A0A972JYN3-F1
#
_entry.id   AF-A0A972JYN3-F1
#
_cell.length_a   1.000
_cell.length_b   1.000
_cell.length_c   1.000
_cell.angle_alpha   90.00
_cell.angle_beta   90.00
_cell.angle_gamma   90.00
#
_symmetry.space_group_name_H-M   'P 1'
#
loop_
_entity.id
_entity.type
_entity.pdbx_description
1 polymer ?
#
loop_
_entity_poly.entity_id
_entity_poly.type
_entity_poly.pdbx_seq_one_letter_code
_entity_poly.pdbx_strand_id
1 'polypeptide(L)'
;MMNNRTQQIIKHLPPGVEGLRLLDVNGEAGAELRQARPELNIRAVPGDARTWDIPPDSADAVVALDYVLNESFLIAALSALRAGGRLIVINQRGEVQEAMGRRLEDADYVRILLEALPNGGVLMRGEKRHDTADTLARIQAIAAQDADRLDLKSFKGRYVHLLIQQTPNKPVWRLQPDEPIRWQALAIRRGEAMALLAFSSLPKAVNFMQPAVLSGHVNDINKVGKFRRDYAAAWTLPVIVNPGPEVLESAEVALVEVDMKTAEAPDE
;
A
#
# COMPACT_ATOMS: atom_id res chain seq x y z
N MET A 1 12.39 10.15 -19.55
CA MET A 1 10.96 9.81 -19.32
C MET A 1 10.89 8.36 -18.90
N MET A 2 10.11 8.05 -17.87
CA MET A 2 9.93 6.67 -17.42
C MET A 2 9.04 5.92 -18.41
N ASN A 3 9.41 4.69 -18.77
CA ASN A 3 8.60 3.85 -19.64
C ASN A 3 7.25 3.54 -18.98
N ASN A 4 6.16 3.54 -19.74
CA ASN A 4 4.80 3.27 -19.23
C ASN A 4 4.76 1.91 -18.50
N ARG A 5 5.45 0.88 -19.01
CA ARG A 5 5.55 -0.45 -18.35
C ARG A 5 6.08 -0.36 -16.91
N THR A 6 7.16 0.38 -16.71
CA THR A 6 7.80 0.54 -15.40
C THR A 6 6.88 1.26 -14.42
N GLN A 7 6.11 2.24 -14.89
CA GLN A 7 5.07 2.88 -14.07
C GLN A 7 3.98 1.90 -13.62
N GLN A 8 3.50 1.06 -14.54
CA GLN A 8 2.49 0.05 -14.21
C GLN A 8 3.01 -0.93 -13.16
N ILE A 9 4.21 -1.50 -13.34
CA ILE A 9 4.80 -2.42 -12.36
C ILE A 9 4.85 -1.76 -10.98
N ILE A 10 5.37 -0.53 -10.90
CA ILE A 10 5.52 0.20 -9.64
C ILE A 10 4.17 0.42 -8.94
N LYS A 11 3.11 0.74 -9.69
CA LYS A 11 1.75 0.90 -9.14
C LYS A 11 1.27 -0.39 -8.45
N HIS A 12 1.64 -1.55 -8.99
CA HIS A 12 1.14 -2.83 -8.50
C HIS A 12 2.05 -3.53 -7.50
N LEU A 13 3.25 -3.00 -7.20
CA LEU A 13 4.10 -3.53 -6.14
C LEU A 13 3.36 -3.53 -4.79
N PRO A 14 3.60 -4.54 -3.92
CA PRO A 14 2.98 -4.57 -2.61
C PRO A 14 3.39 -3.35 -1.76
N PRO A 15 2.49 -2.84 -0.90
CA PRO A 15 2.84 -1.79 0.04
C PRO A 15 3.86 -2.34 1.05
N GLY A 16 5.01 -1.67 1.19
CA GLY A 16 6.08 -2.15 2.07
C GLY A 16 7.30 -1.23 2.10
N VAL A 17 8.05 -1.35 3.20
CA VAL A 17 9.25 -0.60 3.61
C VAL A 17 10.44 -0.72 2.65
N GLU A 18 11.47 0.12 2.89
CA GLU A 18 12.81 0.06 2.26
C GLU A 18 13.28 -1.39 2.04
N GLY A 19 13.78 -1.71 0.84
CA GLY A 19 14.42 -3.01 0.57
C GLY A 19 13.52 -4.14 0.06
N LEU A 20 12.38 -3.82 -0.58
CA LEU A 20 11.49 -4.80 -1.22
C LEU A 20 12.28 -5.75 -2.15
N ARG A 21 12.13 -7.07 -1.93
CA ARG A 21 12.80 -8.14 -2.68
C ARG A 21 11.97 -8.55 -3.88
N LEU A 22 12.48 -8.29 -5.07
CA LEU A 22 11.80 -8.52 -6.33
C LEU A 22 12.55 -9.55 -7.17
N LEU A 23 11.85 -10.57 -7.65
CA LEU A 23 12.35 -11.48 -8.67
C LEU A 23 11.96 -10.95 -10.05
N ASP A 24 12.95 -10.70 -10.89
CA ASP A 24 12.78 -10.20 -12.26
C ASP A 24 13.06 -11.34 -13.24
N VAL A 25 11.99 -11.88 -13.82
CA VAL A 25 12.07 -13.02 -14.73
C VAL A 25 12.75 -12.59 -16.02
N ASN A 26 13.78 -13.33 -16.43
CA ASN A 26 14.71 -13.01 -17.53
C ASN A 26 15.50 -11.71 -17.37
N GLY A 27 15.36 -10.97 -16.26
CA GLY A 27 16.09 -9.72 -16.05
C GLY A 27 15.60 -8.55 -16.91
N GLU A 28 14.37 -8.60 -17.44
CA GLU A 28 13.89 -7.65 -18.44
C GLU A 28 13.42 -6.31 -17.86
N ALA A 29 12.97 -6.27 -16.60
CA ALA A 29 12.45 -5.05 -15.97
C ALA A 29 13.46 -4.35 -15.06
N GLY A 30 14.48 -5.06 -14.59
CA GLY A 30 15.28 -4.69 -13.42
C GLY A 30 16.13 -3.44 -13.61
N ALA A 31 16.62 -3.16 -14.82
CA ALA A 31 17.40 -1.95 -15.08
C ALA A 31 16.53 -0.68 -14.93
N GLU A 32 15.37 -0.65 -15.58
CA GLU A 32 14.44 0.48 -15.49
C GLU A 32 13.86 0.64 -14.07
N LEU A 33 13.52 -0.48 -13.42
CA LEU A 33 13.01 -0.47 -12.05
C LEU A 33 14.04 0.06 -11.04
N ARG A 34 15.32 -0.32 -11.14
CA ARG A 34 16.38 0.24 -10.27
C ARG A 34 16.57 1.73 -10.48
N GLN A 35 16.41 2.22 -11.72
CA GLN A 35 16.48 3.66 -11.98
C GLN A 35 15.32 4.42 -11.32
N ALA A 36 14.11 3.85 -11.38
CA ALA A 36 12.90 4.47 -10.84
C ALA A 36 12.76 4.32 -9.32
N ARG A 37 13.23 3.20 -8.78
CA ARG A 37 13.13 2.79 -7.37
C ARG A 37 14.45 2.14 -6.93
N PRO A 38 15.51 2.94 -6.67
CA PRO A 38 16.84 2.45 -6.32
C PRO A 38 16.89 1.58 -5.05
N GLU A 39 15.88 1.69 -4.19
CA GLU A 39 15.77 0.93 -2.96
C GLU A 39 15.25 -0.51 -3.16
N LEU A 40 14.85 -0.91 -4.37
CA LEU A 40 14.42 -2.28 -4.67
C LEU A 40 15.61 -3.24 -4.69
N ASN A 41 15.49 -4.34 -3.95
CA ASN A 41 16.42 -5.46 -4.05
C ASN A 41 15.97 -6.40 -5.16
N ILE A 42 16.45 -6.15 -6.39
CA ILE A 42 16.06 -6.91 -7.58
C ILE A 42 17.06 -8.03 -7.87
N ARG A 43 16.58 -9.28 -7.90
CA ARG A 43 17.32 -10.47 -8.34
C ARG A 43 16.73 -10.97 -9.66
N ALA A 44 17.55 -11.03 -10.71
CA ALA A 44 17.14 -11.66 -11.95
C ALA A 44 17.08 -13.19 -11.78
N VAL A 45 16.06 -13.82 -12.36
CA VAL A 45 15.87 -15.28 -12.35
C VAL A 45 15.58 -15.78 -13.77
N PRO A 46 15.98 -17.01 -14.15
CA PRO A 46 15.74 -17.52 -15.50
C PRO A 46 14.25 -17.75 -15.76
N GLY A 47 13.82 -17.68 -17.03
CA GLY A 47 12.43 -17.95 -17.42
C GLY A 47 11.96 -19.37 -17.16
N ASP A 48 12.88 -20.35 -17.07
CA ASP A 48 12.54 -21.71 -16.65
C ASP A 48 12.50 -21.81 -15.13
N ALA A 49 11.29 -21.71 -14.57
CA ALA A 49 11.08 -21.69 -13.13
C ALA A 49 11.49 -22.97 -12.40
N ARG A 50 11.65 -24.09 -13.11
CA ARG A 50 12.12 -25.37 -12.53
C ARG A 50 13.57 -25.30 -12.09
N THR A 51 14.32 -24.31 -12.57
CA THR A 51 15.73 -24.09 -12.25
C THR A 51 15.93 -23.04 -11.15
N TRP A 52 14.84 -22.53 -10.58
CA TRP A 52 14.92 -21.52 -9.53
C TRP A 52 15.47 -22.11 -8.24
N ASP A 53 16.63 -21.63 -7.83
CA ASP A 53 17.16 -21.81 -6.49
C ASP A 53 16.74 -20.59 -5.63
N ILE A 54 15.44 -20.57 -5.31
CA ILE A 54 14.77 -19.52 -4.54
C ILE A 54 14.08 -20.17 -3.34
N PRO A 55 14.43 -19.78 -2.10
CA PRO A 55 13.73 -20.28 -0.93
C PRO A 55 12.25 -19.89 -0.96
N PRO A 56 11.35 -20.73 -0.42
CA PRO A 56 9.96 -20.36 -0.28
C PRO A 56 9.81 -19.11 0.60
N ASP A 57 8.76 -18.32 0.35
CA ASP A 57 8.42 -17.12 1.12
C ASP A 57 9.53 -16.04 1.22
N SER A 58 10.41 -15.99 0.21
CA SER A 58 11.58 -15.12 0.21
C SER A 58 11.45 -13.86 -0.66
N ALA A 59 10.42 -13.78 -1.51
CA ALA A 59 10.18 -12.64 -2.39
C ALA A 59 8.92 -11.86 -2.00
N ASP A 60 8.99 -10.54 -2.14
CA ASP A 60 7.85 -9.64 -2.00
C ASP A 60 7.06 -9.55 -3.31
N ALA A 61 7.76 -9.58 -4.44
CA ALA A 61 7.14 -9.55 -5.76
C ALA A 61 7.89 -10.43 -6.76
N VAL A 62 7.16 -10.96 -7.73
CA VAL A 62 7.68 -11.59 -8.94
C VAL A 62 7.17 -10.81 -10.14
N VAL A 63 8.08 -10.34 -10.99
CA VAL A 63 7.75 -9.59 -12.21
C VAL A 63 8.18 -10.37 -13.43
N ALA A 64 7.29 -10.50 -14.41
CA ALA A 64 7.62 -11.07 -15.71
C ALA A 64 7.08 -10.18 -16.85
N LEU A 65 7.90 -9.97 -17.88
CA LEU A 65 7.52 -9.25 -19.09
C LEU A 65 7.37 -10.23 -20.24
N ASP A 66 6.31 -10.04 -21.04
CA ASP A 66 5.97 -10.80 -22.24
C ASP A 66 6.07 -12.34 -22.06
N TYR A 67 5.79 -12.80 -20.83
CA TYR A 67 5.96 -14.19 -20.42
C TYR A 67 4.67 -15.00 -20.59
N VAL A 68 4.81 -16.24 -21.09
CA VAL A 68 3.70 -17.18 -21.25
C VAL A 68 3.50 -17.96 -19.96
N LEU A 69 2.42 -17.63 -19.23
CA LEU A 69 2.06 -18.32 -17.99
C LEU A 69 1.87 -19.82 -18.23
N ASN A 70 2.61 -20.62 -17.48
CA ASN A 70 2.49 -22.07 -17.44
C ASN A 70 2.44 -22.53 -15.98
N GLU A 71 1.98 -23.76 -15.76
CA GLU A 71 1.77 -24.32 -14.41
C GLU A 71 3.05 -24.33 -13.57
N SER A 72 4.18 -24.72 -14.17
CA SER A 72 5.46 -24.80 -13.46
C SER A 72 5.94 -23.44 -12.97
N PHE A 73 5.75 -22.41 -13.80
CA PHE A 73 6.04 -21.02 -13.44
C PHE A 73 5.14 -20.52 -12.31
N LEU A 74 3.82 -20.75 -12.40
CA LEU A 74 2.87 -20.27 -11.39
C LEU A 74 3.12 -20.91 -10.02
N ILE A 75 3.38 -22.22 -9.98
CA ILE A 75 3.72 -22.94 -8.75
C ILE A 75 5.01 -22.39 -8.12
N ALA A 76 6.07 -22.24 -8.93
CA ALA A 76 7.35 -21.73 -8.44
C ALA A 76 7.27 -20.27 -7.96
N ALA A 77 6.55 -19.42 -8.70
CA ALA A 77 6.31 -18.04 -8.32
C ALA A 77 5.49 -17.94 -7.03
N LEU A 78 4.42 -18.71 -6.87
CA LEU A 78 3.61 -18.72 -5.65
C LEU A 78 4.42 -19.22 -4.45
N SER A 79 5.26 -20.25 -4.63
CA SER A 79 6.14 -20.76 -3.59
C SER A 79 7.14 -19.71 -3.12
N ALA A 80 7.79 -19.01 -4.06
CA ALA A 80 8.78 -17.98 -3.75
C ALA A 80 8.20 -16.73 -3.07
N LEU A 81 6.96 -16.37 -3.38
CA LEU A 81 6.28 -15.23 -2.77
C LEU A 81 6.00 -15.49 -1.29
N ARG A 82 6.24 -14.50 -0.43
CA ARG A 82 5.70 -14.51 0.94
C ARG A 82 4.19 -14.27 0.95
N ALA A 83 3.53 -14.55 2.06
CA ALA A 83 2.13 -14.17 2.29
C ALA A 83 1.88 -12.68 1.97
N GLY A 84 0.90 -12.39 1.09
CA GLY A 84 0.61 -11.04 0.58
C GLY A 84 1.56 -10.52 -0.49
N GLY A 85 2.57 -11.31 -0.89
CA GLY A 85 3.43 -11.01 -2.02
C GLY A 85 2.68 -11.11 -3.35
N ARG A 86 3.18 -10.42 -4.38
CA ARG A 86 2.45 -10.24 -5.65
C ARG A 86 3.22 -10.78 -6.85
N LEU A 87 2.53 -11.57 -7.68
CA LEU A 87 2.91 -11.82 -9.06
C LEU A 87 2.38 -10.67 -9.93
N ILE A 88 3.22 -10.10 -10.79
CA ILE A 88 2.88 -9.02 -11.73
C ILE A 88 3.44 -9.42 -13.10
N VAL A 89 2.57 -9.65 -14.07
CA VAL A 89 2.96 -10.01 -15.44
C VAL A 89 2.38 -9.01 -16.41
N ILE A 90 3.22 -8.46 -17.28
CA ILE A 90 2.80 -7.58 -18.36
C ILE A 90 3.10 -8.27 -19.68
N ASN A 91 2.08 -8.47 -20.52
CA ASN A 91 2.23 -8.98 -21.87
C ASN A 91 1.71 -7.94 -22.87
N GLN A 92 2.60 -7.32 -23.62
CA GLN A 92 2.30 -6.27 -24.60
C GLN A 92 1.51 -6.75 -25.82
N ARG A 93 1.54 -8.06 -26.08
CA ARG A 93 0.88 -8.68 -27.24
C ARG A 93 -0.39 -9.43 -26.85
N GLY A 94 -0.70 -9.48 -25.56
CA GLY A 94 -1.87 -10.18 -25.04
C GLY A 94 -3.12 -9.30 -25.04
N GLU A 95 -4.27 -9.97 -24.97
CA GLU A 95 -5.56 -9.35 -24.71
C GLU A 95 -6.12 -9.90 -23.40
N VAL A 96 -6.98 -9.13 -22.73
CA VAL A 96 -7.66 -9.60 -21.53
C VAL A 96 -8.58 -10.77 -21.89
N GLN A 97 -8.32 -11.93 -21.30
CA GLN A 97 -9.12 -13.13 -21.51
C GLN A 97 -9.47 -13.76 -20.15
N GLU A 98 -10.72 -14.21 -19.99
CA GLU A 98 -11.19 -14.88 -18.77
C GLU A 98 -10.31 -16.09 -18.40
N ALA A 99 -9.84 -16.84 -19.40
CA ALA A 99 -8.96 -17.98 -19.21
C ALA A 99 -7.65 -17.65 -18.48
N MET A 100 -7.16 -16.40 -18.57
CA MET A 100 -5.98 -15.96 -17.83
C MET A 100 -6.28 -15.83 -16.33
N GLY A 101 -7.47 -15.35 -15.99
CA GLY A 101 -7.93 -15.20 -14.60
C GLY A 101 -8.13 -16.56 -13.95
N ARG A 102 -8.87 -17.44 -14.64
CA ARG A 102 -9.06 -18.84 -14.19
C ARG A 102 -7.72 -19.55 -13.96
N ARG A 103 -6.74 -19.36 -14.86
CA ARG A 103 -5.40 -19.95 -14.69
C ARG A 103 -4.68 -19.46 -13.42
N LEU A 104 -4.87 -18.22 -13.01
CA LEU A 104 -4.32 -17.70 -11.75
C LEU A 104 -5.09 -18.24 -10.54
N GLU A 105 -6.42 -18.33 -10.63
CA GLU A 105 -7.28 -18.90 -9.58
C GLU A 105 -6.95 -20.39 -9.34
N ASP A 106 -6.84 -21.17 -10.42
CA ASP A 106 -6.50 -22.60 -10.39
C ASP A 106 -5.09 -22.84 -9.80
N ALA A 107 -4.22 -21.82 -9.86
CA ALA A 107 -2.89 -21.82 -9.25
C ALA A 107 -2.88 -21.16 -7.86
N ASP A 108 -4.02 -21.08 -7.16
CA ASP A 108 -4.17 -20.61 -5.78
C ASP A 108 -3.84 -19.12 -5.53
N TYR A 109 -3.70 -18.31 -6.57
CA TYR A 109 -3.61 -16.86 -6.40
C TYR A 109 -4.95 -16.27 -5.98
N VAL A 110 -4.90 -15.22 -5.17
CA VAL A 110 -6.08 -14.44 -4.74
C VAL A 110 -5.96 -12.98 -5.19
N ARG A 111 -7.06 -12.22 -5.08
CA ARG A 111 -7.12 -10.78 -5.43
C ARG A 111 -6.60 -10.49 -6.85
N ILE A 112 -7.02 -11.36 -7.76
CA ILE A 112 -6.60 -11.35 -9.15
C ILE A 112 -7.12 -10.10 -9.84
N LEU A 113 -6.26 -9.48 -10.65
CA LEU A 113 -6.55 -8.33 -11.46
C LEU A 113 -6.06 -8.59 -12.88
N LEU A 114 -6.92 -8.36 -13.85
CA LEU A 114 -6.61 -8.36 -15.28
C LEU A 114 -7.02 -7.01 -15.85
N GLU A 115 -6.07 -6.28 -16.41
CA GLU A 115 -6.31 -4.95 -16.96
C GLU A 115 -5.75 -4.83 -18.37
N ALA A 116 -6.52 -4.24 -19.28
CA ALA A 116 -6.02 -3.86 -20.59
C ALA A 116 -5.10 -2.63 -20.44
N LEU A 117 -3.94 -2.68 -21.06
CA LEU A 117 -3.00 -1.56 -21.01
C LEU A 117 -3.37 -0.47 -22.03
N PRO A 118 -3.18 0.82 -21.72
CA PRO A 118 -3.58 1.93 -22.61
C PRO A 118 -2.99 1.89 -24.02
N ASN A 119 -1.82 1.26 -24.19
CA ASN A 119 -1.10 1.17 -25.46
C ASN A 119 -1.19 -0.24 -26.08
N GLY A 120 -2.16 -1.05 -25.65
CA GLY A 120 -2.25 -2.47 -26.00
C GLY A 120 -1.48 -3.37 -25.04
N GLY A 121 -1.91 -4.62 -24.97
CA GLY A 121 -1.41 -5.60 -24.01
C GLY A 121 -2.31 -5.79 -22.80
N VAL A 122 -1.87 -6.66 -21.90
CA VAL A 122 -2.56 -7.01 -20.66
C VAL A 122 -1.58 -6.98 -19.48
N LEU A 123 -2.06 -6.42 -18.37
CA LEU A 123 -1.47 -6.58 -17.04
C LEU A 123 -2.24 -7.65 -16.28
N MET A 124 -1.51 -8.60 -15.72
CA MET A 124 -2.03 -9.66 -14.86
C MET A 124 -1.38 -9.55 -13.49
N ARG A 125 -2.18 -9.56 -12.44
CA ARG A 125 -1.70 -9.54 -11.06
C ARG A 125 -2.40 -10.63 -10.25
N GLY A 126 -1.64 -11.36 -9.45
CA GLY A 126 -2.14 -12.27 -8.44
C GLY A 126 -1.40 -12.07 -7.12
N GLU A 127 -2.07 -12.28 -6.00
CA GLU A 127 -1.49 -12.17 -4.65
C GLU A 127 -1.43 -13.57 -4.00
N LYS A 128 -0.35 -13.89 -3.28
CA LYS A 128 -0.31 -15.10 -2.45
C LYS A 128 -1.22 -14.89 -1.23
N ARG A 129 -2.08 -15.87 -0.95
CA ARG A 129 -2.98 -15.83 0.21
C ARG A 129 -2.19 -15.59 1.51
N HIS A 130 -2.80 -14.87 2.44
CA HIS A 130 -2.28 -14.78 3.80
C HIS A 130 -2.65 -16.04 4.60
N ASP A 131 -1.69 -16.59 5.35
CA ASP A 131 -1.92 -17.79 6.16
C ASP A 131 -2.73 -17.52 7.43
N THR A 132 -2.89 -16.25 7.83
CA THR A 132 -3.65 -15.87 9.03
C THR A 132 -5.10 -15.49 8.70
N ALA A 133 -6.05 -16.22 9.29
CA ALA A 133 -7.48 -15.97 9.20
C ALA A 133 -7.93 -14.66 9.88
N ASP A 134 -7.07 -14.03 10.68
CA ASP A 134 -7.41 -12.82 11.44
C ASP A 134 -6.83 -11.55 10.79
N THR A 135 -7.73 -10.76 10.20
CA THR A 135 -7.40 -9.46 9.59
C THR A 135 -6.79 -8.48 10.60
N LEU A 136 -7.14 -8.61 11.89
CA LEU A 136 -6.63 -7.75 12.95
C LEU A 136 -5.16 -8.05 13.26
N ALA A 137 -4.83 -9.34 13.43
CA ALA A 137 -3.46 -9.80 13.64
C ALA A 137 -2.55 -9.45 12.45
N ARG A 138 -3.09 -9.46 11.22
CA ARG A 138 -2.40 -9.04 9.99
C ARG A 138 -2.02 -7.56 10.01
N ILE A 139 -2.95 -6.69 10.38
CA ILE A 139 -2.70 -5.25 10.47
C ILE A 139 -1.66 -4.97 11.55
N GLN A 140 -1.74 -5.67 12.68
CA GLN A 140 -0.78 -5.58 13.78
C GLN A 140 0.62 -6.05 13.40
N ALA A 141 0.76 -7.18 12.69
CA ALA A 141 2.07 -7.71 12.28
C ALA A 141 2.78 -6.81 11.25
N ILE A 142 2.04 -6.24 10.30
CA ILE A 142 2.59 -5.26 9.33
C ILE A 142 2.93 -3.95 10.04
N ALA A 143 2.07 -3.50 10.96
CA ALA A 143 2.35 -2.32 11.78
C ALA A 143 3.60 -2.53 12.65
N ALA A 144 3.82 -3.69 13.25
CA ALA A 144 4.94 -3.93 14.16
C ALA A 144 6.33 -3.81 13.50
N GLN A 145 6.43 -3.88 12.16
CA GLN A 145 7.70 -3.71 11.44
C GLN A 145 8.13 -2.24 11.31
N ASP A 146 7.21 -1.30 11.47
CA ASP A 146 7.46 0.15 11.40
C ASP A 146 7.73 0.72 12.80
N ALA A 147 8.76 1.56 12.94
CA ALA A 147 9.10 2.20 14.21
C ALA A 147 7.92 3.03 14.78
N ASP A 148 7.71 2.90 16.09
CA ASP A 148 6.68 3.61 16.84
C ASP A 148 7.19 4.97 17.35
N ARG A 149 6.27 5.94 17.48
CA ARG A 149 6.53 7.30 18.01
C ARG A 149 7.72 8.02 17.36
N LEU A 150 7.58 8.31 16.07
CA LEU A 150 8.56 9.11 15.34
C LEU A 150 8.19 10.60 15.38
N ASP A 151 9.21 11.45 15.47
CA ASP A 151 9.10 12.86 15.07
C ASP A 151 8.98 12.90 13.54
N LEU A 152 8.12 13.75 13.00
CA LEU A 152 7.99 13.95 11.56
C LEU A 152 9.35 14.29 10.90
N LYS A 153 10.26 14.94 11.64
CA LYS A 153 11.62 15.25 11.16
C LYS A 153 12.48 14.00 10.98
N SER A 154 12.34 12.98 11.84
CA SER A 154 13.11 11.74 11.77
C SER A 154 12.44 10.69 10.85
N PHE A 155 11.16 10.88 10.54
CA PHE A 155 10.44 10.04 9.59
C PHE A 155 10.96 10.21 8.15
N LYS A 156 11.41 9.09 7.55
CA LYS A 156 11.99 9.05 6.19
C LYS A 156 10.98 8.79 5.07
N GLY A 157 9.73 8.45 5.39
CA GLY A 157 8.73 8.14 4.37
C GLY A 157 8.28 9.36 3.58
N ARG A 158 7.81 9.15 2.34
CA ARG A 158 7.36 10.24 1.46
C ARG A 158 5.97 10.78 1.82
N TYR A 159 5.14 9.94 2.44
CA TYR A 159 3.76 10.24 2.74
C TYR A 159 3.44 9.93 4.20
N VAL A 160 2.51 10.69 4.76
CA VAL A 160 1.85 10.43 6.03
C VAL A 160 0.35 10.30 5.81
N HIS A 161 -0.30 9.55 6.68
CA HIS A 161 -1.73 9.31 6.64
C HIS A 161 -2.37 9.92 7.88
N LEU A 162 -3.48 10.63 7.70
CA LEU A 162 -4.29 11.19 8.79
C LEU A 162 -5.64 10.47 8.84
N LEU A 163 -6.12 10.22 10.06
CA LEU A 163 -7.51 9.81 10.29
C LEU A 163 -8.41 11.04 10.21
N ILE A 164 -9.38 11.02 9.31
CA ILE A 164 -10.20 12.18 8.94
C ILE A 164 -11.68 11.92 9.25
N GLN A 165 -12.32 12.89 9.89
CA GLN A 165 -13.76 13.06 9.84
C GLN A 165 -14.11 13.98 8.67
N GLN A 166 -14.76 13.41 7.65
CA GLN A 166 -15.31 14.17 6.53
C GLN A 166 -16.76 14.55 6.83
N THR A 167 -17.09 15.84 6.66
CA THR A 167 -18.46 16.35 6.69
C THR A 167 -18.79 17.02 5.35
N PRO A 168 -19.85 16.59 4.63
CA PRO A 168 -20.76 15.50 4.98
C PRO A 168 -20.08 14.12 4.84
N ASN A 169 -20.52 13.15 5.64
CA ASN A 169 -20.13 11.76 5.53
C ASN A 169 -20.84 11.09 4.35
N LYS A 170 -20.44 11.47 3.14
CA LYS A 170 -20.97 10.94 1.88
C LYS A 170 -19.82 10.44 1.02
N PRO A 171 -19.99 9.29 0.34
CA PRO A 171 -19.04 8.85 -0.67
C PRO A 171 -19.08 9.80 -1.86
N VAL A 172 -17.98 9.84 -2.64
CA VAL A 172 -17.77 10.83 -3.72
C VAL A 172 -18.93 10.84 -4.73
N TRP A 173 -19.48 9.69 -5.08
CA TRP A 173 -20.59 9.57 -6.03
C TRP A 173 -21.97 10.04 -5.52
N ARG A 174 -22.10 10.35 -4.21
CA ARG A 174 -23.32 10.91 -3.61
C ARG A 174 -23.18 12.40 -3.26
N LEU A 175 -22.01 12.98 -3.44
CA LEU A 175 -21.79 14.40 -3.22
C LEU A 175 -22.43 15.19 -4.36
N GLN A 176 -23.11 16.29 -4.03
CA GLN A 176 -23.52 17.24 -5.06
C GLN A 176 -22.30 18.04 -5.55
N PRO A 177 -22.26 18.49 -6.82
CA PRO A 177 -21.10 19.17 -7.41
C PRO A 177 -20.57 20.37 -6.60
N ASP A 178 -21.46 21.09 -5.89
CA ASP A 178 -21.13 22.27 -5.09
C ASP A 178 -21.30 22.03 -3.58
N GLU A 179 -21.43 20.78 -3.14
CA GLU A 179 -21.59 20.47 -1.72
C GLU A 179 -20.28 20.75 -0.96
N PRO A 180 -20.26 21.63 0.05
CA PRO A 180 -19.04 21.97 0.75
C PRO A 180 -18.57 20.77 1.59
N ILE A 181 -17.35 20.31 1.30
CA ILE A 181 -16.69 19.23 2.04
C ILE A 181 -15.71 19.85 3.03
N ARG A 182 -15.79 19.43 4.29
CA ARG A 182 -14.85 19.78 5.35
C ARG A 182 -14.14 18.52 5.84
N TRP A 183 -12.83 18.61 5.98
CA TRP A 183 -12.02 17.55 6.57
C TRP A 183 -11.47 18.03 7.89
N GLN A 184 -11.66 17.23 8.93
CA GLN A 184 -11.04 17.46 10.21
C GLN A 184 -10.20 16.23 10.58
N ALA A 185 -8.92 16.45 10.84
CA ALA A 185 -7.98 15.43 11.22
C ALA A 185 -8.00 15.19 12.73
N LEU A 186 -7.80 13.94 13.10
CA LEU A 186 -7.66 13.53 14.49
C LEU A 186 -6.40 14.14 15.12
N ALA A 187 -6.61 14.79 16.26
CA ALA A 187 -5.58 15.41 17.09
C ALA A 187 -5.76 15.02 18.56
N ILE A 188 -4.72 15.22 19.33
CA ILE A 188 -4.78 15.14 20.80
C ILE A 188 -4.41 16.48 21.41
N ARG A 189 -5.05 16.82 22.53
CA ARG A 189 -4.75 17.98 23.35
C ARG A 189 -4.30 17.54 24.75
N ARG A 190 -3.17 18.08 25.20
CA ARG A 190 -2.62 17.88 26.55
C ARG A 190 -2.36 19.26 27.18
N GLY A 191 -3.30 19.72 28.01
CA GLY A 191 -3.31 21.10 28.49
C GLY A 191 -3.50 22.07 27.30
N GLU A 192 -2.58 23.02 27.13
CA GLU A 192 -2.62 23.97 26.02
C GLU A 192 -1.94 23.44 24.74
N ALA A 193 -1.17 22.36 24.84
CA ALA A 193 -0.47 21.79 23.69
C ALA A 193 -1.40 20.88 22.87
N MET A 194 -1.42 21.09 21.56
CA MET A 194 -2.18 20.26 20.61
C MET A 194 -1.23 19.65 19.58
N ALA A 195 -1.46 18.39 19.20
CA ALA A 195 -0.69 17.70 18.19
C ALA A 195 -1.58 16.86 17.26
N LEU A 196 -1.27 16.85 15.97
CA LEU A 196 -1.90 15.99 14.97
C LEU A 196 -1.37 14.56 15.09
N LEU A 197 -2.24 13.58 14.92
CA LEU A 197 -1.84 12.18 14.85
C LEU A 197 -1.70 11.76 13.39
N ALA A 198 -0.51 11.29 13.02
CA ALA A 198 -0.21 10.83 11.67
C ALA A 198 0.38 9.41 11.68
N PHE A 199 0.29 8.73 10.54
CA PHE A 199 0.69 7.34 10.40
C PHE A 199 1.56 7.15 9.16
N SER A 200 2.61 6.35 9.28
CA SER A 200 3.53 6.04 8.16
C SER A 200 2.82 5.31 7.01
N SER A 201 1.74 4.59 7.32
CA SER A 201 1.04 3.74 6.38
C SER A 201 -0.44 3.60 6.75
N LEU A 202 -1.27 3.22 5.77
CA LEU A 202 -2.68 2.89 6.02
C LEU A 202 -2.86 1.77 7.06
N PRO A 203 -2.09 0.66 7.04
CA PRO A 203 -2.13 -0.35 8.11
C PRO A 203 -1.91 0.23 9.50
N LYS A 204 -0.95 1.13 9.71
CA LYS A 204 -0.73 1.80 11.01
C LYS A 204 -1.94 2.62 11.44
N ALA A 205 -2.51 3.40 10.51
CA ALA A 205 -3.70 4.20 10.78
C ALA A 205 -4.88 3.32 11.21
N VAL A 206 -5.13 2.21 10.51
CA VAL A 206 -6.21 1.27 10.85
C VAL A 206 -5.92 0.55 12.17
N ASN A 207 -4.66 0.15 12.42
CA ASN A 207 -4.25 -0.51 13.66
C ASN A 207 -4.53 0.37 14.89
N PHE A 208 -4.32 1.68 14.76
CA PHE A 208 -4.65 2.65 15.80
C PHE A 208 -6.15 2.89 15.90
N MET A 209 -6.82 3.07 14.76
CA MET A 209 -8.23 3.44 14.69
C MET A 209 -9.16 2.37 15.29
N GLN A 210 -8.92 1.10 15.00
CA GLN A 210 -9.80 0.01 15.46
C GLN A 210 -9.98 -0.04 16.99
N PRO A 211 -8.91 -0.12 17.81
CA PRO A 211 -9.07 -0.09 19.26
C PRO A 211 -9.57 1.26 19.78
N ALA A 212 -9.21 2.38 19.13
CA ALA A 212 -9.68 3.71 19.52
C ALA A 212 -11.20 3.90 19.34
N VAL A 213 -11.76 3.34 18.27
CA VAL A 213 -13.21 3.32 18.01
C VAL A 213 -13.92 2.35 18.95
N LEU A 214 -13.39 1.14 19.13
CA LEU A 214 -13.99 0.12 20.01
C LEU A 214 -14.05 0.56 21.48
N SER A 215 -13.09 1.37 21.92
CA SER A 215 -13.06 1.95 23.27
C SER A 215 -13.86 3.27 23.39
N GLY A 216 -14.44 3.76 22.29
CA GLY A 216 -15.26 4.98 22.28
C GLY A 216 -14.50 6.30 22.33
N HIS A 217 -13.15 6.27 22.32
CA HIS A 217 -12.33 7.49 22.33
C HIS A 217 -12.42 8.27 21.02
N VAL A 218 -12.59 7.58 19.90
CA VAL A 218 -12.65 8.17 18.56
C VAL A 218 -13.96 7.80 17.91
N ASN A 219 -14.71 8.81 17.46
CA ASN A 219 -16.00 8.64 16.80
C ASN A 219 -15.97 9.31 15.42
N ASP A 220 -16.81 8.81 14.51
CA ASP A 220 -17.11 9.40 13.20
C ASP A 220 -15.93 9.60 12.22
N ILE A 221 -14.77 8.99 12.49
CA ILE A 221 -13.70 8.89 11.50
C ILE A 221 -14.19 8.00 10.36
N ASN A 222 -14.21 8.56 9.16
CA ASN A 222 -14.81 7.95 7.97
C ASN A 222 -13.88 7.97 6.76
N LYS A 223 -12.67 8.51 6.91
CA LYS A 223 -11.70 8.60 5.83
C LYS A 223 -10.26 8.57 6.35
N VAL A 224 -9.35 8.15 5.48
CA VAL A 224 -7.91 8.27 5.70
C VAL A 224 -7.34 9.15 4.59
N GLY A 225 -6.81 10.32 4.96
CA GLY A 225 -6.19 11.25 4.02
C GLY A 225 -4.70 10.96 3.88
N LYS A 226 -4.19 10.84 2.65
CA LYS A 226 -2.76 10.68 2.34
C LYS A 226 -2.17 12.04 2.00
N PHE A 227 -1.10 12.44 2.69
CA PHE A 227 -0.44 13.74 2.50
C PHE A 227 1.05 13.52 2.28
N ARG A 228 1.68 14.34 1.44
CA ARG A 228 3.14 14.32 1.32
C ARG A 228 3.79 14.83 2.60
N ARG A 229 4.94 14.26 2.96
CA ARG A 229 5.68 14.62 4.17
C ARG A 229 6.12 16.08 4.17
N ASP A 230 6.52 16.62 3.02
CA ASP A 230 6.97 18.02 2.90
C ASP A 230 5.83 19.02 3.17
N TYR A 231 4.61 18.73 2.73
CA TYR A 231 3.43 19.50 3.12
C TYR A 231 3.10 19.36 4.60
N ALA A 232 3.15 18.14 5.15
CA ALA A 232 2.91 17.91 6.57
C ALA A 232 3.93 18.64 7.47
N ALA A 233 5.19 18.77 7.01
CA ALA A 233 6.24 19.47 7.73
C ALA A 233 6.02 21.00 7.79
N ALA A 234 5.15 21.55 6.96
CA ALA A 234 4.78 22.97 6.95
C ALA A 234 3.54 23.27 7.81
N TRP A 235 2.88 22.27 8.41
CA TRP A 235 1.74 22.49 9.28
C TRP A 235 2.14 23.23 10.57
N THR A 236 1.25 24.08 11.06
CA THR A 236 1.48 24.87 12.27
C THR A 236 1.47 24.03 13.54
N LEU A 237 0.71 22.92 13.54
CA LEU A 237 0.65 21.99 14.67
C LEU A 237 1.78 20.96 14.58
N PRO A 238 2.37 20.56 15.73
CA PRO A 238 3.28 19.43 15.77
C PRO A 238 2.55 18.14 15.36
N VAL A 239 3.28 17.24 14.71
CA VAL A 239 2.77 15.97 14.20
C VAL A 239 3.46 14.82 14.91
N ILE A 240 2.68 13.92 15.50
CA ILE A 240 3.17 12.69 16.11
C ILE A 240 2.95 11.55 15.11
N VAL A 241 4.03 10.92 14.66
CA VAL A 241 3.95 9.82 13.68
C VAL A 241 3.95 8.47 14.39
N ASN A 242 3.01 7.60 14.03
CA ASN A 242 2.78 6.28 14.63
C ASN A 242 2.63 6.31 16.16
N PRO A 243 1.71 7.13 16.72
CA PRO A 243 1.37 7.01 18.14
C PRO A 243 0.74 5.64 18.42
N GLY A 244 0.98 5.08 19.61
CA GLY A 244 0.18 3.98 20.13
C GLY A 244 -1.15 4.47 20.72
N PRO A 245 -2.17 3.61 20.85
CA PRO A 245 -3.50 3.99 21.33
C PRO A 245 -3.50 4.56 22.76
N GLU A 246 -2.49 4.24 23.57
CA GLU A 246 -2.32 4.76 24.93
C GLU A 246 -2.21 6.30 24.99
N VAL A 247 -1.92 6.96 23.86
CA VAL A 247 -1.94 8.43 23.81
C VAL A 247 -3.31 9.03 24.06
N LEU A 248 -4.38 8.27 23.81
CA LEU A 248 -5.77 8.69 23.97
C LEU A 248 -6.24 8.61 25.43
N GLU A 249 -5.63 7.74 26.23
CA GLU A 249 -5.97 7.59 27.66
C GLU A 249 -5.56 8.81 28.48
N SER A 250 -4.54 9.52 28.03
CA SER A 250 -3.92 10.63 28.75
C SER A 250 -4.13 12.00 28.08
N ALA A 251 -5.04 12.10 27.10
CA ALA A 251 -5.24 13.32 26.31
C ALA A 251 -6.69 13.49 25.88
N GLU A 252 -7.12 14.73 25.71
CA GLU A 252 -8.42 15.04 25.11
C GLU A 252 -8.33 14.86 23.59
N VAL A 253 -9.30 14.15 23.01
CA VAL A 253 -9.41 14.01 21.55
C VAL A 253 -9.96 15.30 20.97
N ALA A 254 -9.30 15.81 19.93
CA ALA A 254 -9.70 17.00 19.20
C ALA A 254 -9.73 16.73 17.69
N LEU A 255 -10.43 17.59 16.96
CA LEU A 255 -10.53 17.54 15.51
C LEU A 255 -10.09 18.88 14.95
N VAL A 256 -9.07 18.86 14.09
CA VAL A 256 -8.45 20.06 13.52
C VAL A 256 -8.73 20.11 12.04
N GLU A 257 -9.20 21.25 11.54
CA GLU A 257 -9.44 21.45 10.12
C GLU A 257 -8.15 21.29 9.30
N VAL A 258 -8.21 20.51 8.23
CA VAL A 258 -7.11 20.30 7.29
C VAL A 258 -7.57 20.55 5.87
N ASP A 259 -6.70 21.15 5.06
CA ASP A 259 -7.02 21.44 3.66
C ASP A 259 -6.98 20.16 2.81
N MET A 260 -8.15 19.67 2.42
CA MET A 260 -8.29 18.49 1.57
C MET A 260 -7.59 18.63 0.21
N LYS A 261 -7.35 19.85 -0.29
CA LYS A 261 -6.68 20.07 -1.58
C LYS A 261 -5.20 19.74 -1.53
N THR A 262 -4.64 19.63 -0.33
CA THR A 262 -3.25 19.20 -0.12
C THR A 262 -3.11 17.68 0.02
N ALA A 263 -4.23 16.95 0.05
CA ALA A 263 -4.23 15.49 0.05
C ALA A 263 -3.95 14.94 -1.34
N GLU A 264 -3.16 13.88 -1.39
CA GLU A 264 -2.92 13.09 -2.60
C GLU A 264 -4.14 12.22 -2.92
N ALA A 265 -4.35 11.95 -4.20
CA ALA A 265 -5.34 10.97 -4.62
C ALA A 265 -5.01 9.60 -3.99
N PRO A 266 -6.01 8.80 -3.58
CA PRO A 266 -5.80 7.41 -3.19
C PRO A 266 -5.08 6.67 -4.33
N ASP A 267 -4.15 5.76 -4.01
CA ASP A 267 -3.42 4.97 -5.02
C ASP A 267 -4.29 3.87 -5.70
N GLU A 268 -5.62 3.96 -5.61
CA GLU A 268 -6.56 2.98 -6.16
C GLU A 268 -6.67 3.10 -7.69
#